data_AF-A0A183DZT1-F1
#
_entry.id   AF-A0A183DZT1-F1
#
_cell.length_a   1.000
_cell.length_b   1.000
_cell.length_c   1.000
_cell.angle_alpha   90.00
_cell.angle_beta   90.00
_cell.angle_gamma   90.00
#
_symmetry.space_group_name_H-M   'P 1'
#
loop_
_entity.id
_entity.type
_entity.pdbx_description
1 polymer ?
#
loop_
_entity_poly.entity_id
_entity_poly.type
_entity_poly.pdbx_seq_one_letter_code
_entity_poly.pdbx_strand_id
1 'polypeptide(L)'
;LLSGFQFCLFRYSLLRFQTTSTEWLEKVEADGFALNHVSYIKYDEPKRPLIDIWAEPNRYRKHADVLVAPEFLDTFLVLLKRHGVSDVQIIKKDI
;
A
#
# COMPACT_ATOMS: atom_id res chain seq x y z
N LEU A 1 -9.08 0.90 26.37
CA LEU A 1 -9.39 -0.12 25.34
C LEU A 1 -9.67 0.63 24.05
N LEU A 2 -8.73 0.60 23.10
CA LEU A 2 -8.88 1.29 21.81
C LEU A 2 -9.78 0.41 20.93
N SER A 3 -11.07 0.74 20.91
CA SER A 3 -12.04 0.09 20.03
C SER A 3 -11.81 0.55 18.60
N GLY A 4 -11.51 -0.41 17.73
CA GLY A 4 -12.00 -0.44 16.36
C GLY A 4 -11.51 0.69 15.47
N PHE A 5 -10.34 0.51 14.88
CA PHE A 5 -10.11 1.02 13.53
C PHE A 5 -11.25 0.47 12.67
N GLN A 6 -12.22 1.33 12.38
CA GLN A 6 -13.35 1.12 11.50
C GLN A 6 -12.79 0.84 10.09
N PHE A 7 -12.40 -0.41 9.82
CA PHE A 7 -12.12 -0.95 8.48
C PHE A 7 -13.40 -1.03 7.61
N CYS A 8 -14.40 -0.20 7.90
CA CYS A 8 -15.70 -0.23 7.25
C CYS A 8 -15.67 0.77 6.09
N LEU A 9 -15.58 0.23 4.85
CA LEU A 9 -16.07 0.73 3.56
C LEU A 9 -15.05 0.83 2.40
N PHE A 10 -13.75 0.68 2.64
CA PHE A 10 -12.74 0.85 1.58
C PHE A 10 -12.05 -0.49 1.27
N ARG A 11 -12.24 -0.96 0.02
CA ARG A 11 -11.86 -2.29 -0.47
C ARG A 11 -10.38 -2.34 -0.84
N TYR A 12 -9.51 -2.87 0.02
CA TYR A 12 -8.08 -2.96 -0.29
C TYR A 12 -7.74 -4.19 -1.12
N SER A 13 -6.70 -4.07 -1.96
CA SER A 13 -6.07 -5.22 -2.61
C SER A 13 -4.77 -5.58 -1.91
N LEU A 14 -4.60 -6.86 -1.57
CA LEU A 14 -3.34 -7.41 -1.05
C LEU A 14 -2.47 -7.87 -2.21
N LEU A 15 -1.35 -7.20 -2.38
CA LEU A 15 -0.35 -7.51 -3.38
C LEU A 15 0.83 -8.22 -2.75
N ARG A 16 1.43 -9.15 -3.49
CA ARG A 16 2.68 -9.82 -3.16
C ARG A 16 3.66 -9.65 -4.30
N PHE A 17 4.88 -9.26 -3.99
CA PHE A 17 5.95 -9.18 -4.98
C PHE A 17 7.31 -9.44 -4.33
N GLN A 18 8.27 -9.86 -5.14
CA GLN A 18 9.64 -10.08 -4.65
C GLN A 18 10.35 -8.74 -4.45
N THR A 19 10.97 -8.58 -3.29
CA THR A 19 11.86 -7.47 -2.98
C THR A 19 12.84 -7.87 -1.89
N THR A 20 14.02 -7.27 -1.89
CA THR A 20 15.06 -7.49 -0.87
C THR A 20 15.04 -6.45 0.24
N SER A 21 14.30 -5.35 0.06
CA SER A 21 14.18 -4.25 1.02
C SER A 21 12.80 -3.57 0.91
N THR A 22 12.33 -2.98 2.01
CA THR A 22 11.11 -2.16 2.12
C THR A 22 11.40 -0.67 2.22
N GLU A 23 12.65 -0.23 2.32
CA GLU A 23 13.02 1.19 2.51
C GLU A 23 12.41 2.12 1.43
N TRP A 24 12.34 1.65 0.19
CA TRP A 24 11.75 2.43 -0.89
C TRP A 24 10.22 2.46 -0.82
N LEU A 25 9.57 1.46 -0.20
CA LEU A 25 8.12 1.44 0.05
C LEU A 25 7.76 2.42 1.16
N GLU A 26 8.55 2.51 2.22
CA GLU A 26 8.37 3.51 3.28
C GLU A 26 8.42 4.94 2.72
N LYS A 27 9.33 5.18 1.76
CA LYS A 27 9.38 6.46 1.06
C LYS A 27 8.14 6.70 0.22
N VAL A 28 7.63 5.69 -0.47
CA VAL A 28 6.38 5.77 -1.27
C VAL A 28 5.17 6.04 -0.38
N GLU A 29 5.09 5.40 0.79
CA GLU A 29 4.05 5.65 1.79
C GLU A 29 4.12 7.10 2.30
N ALA A 30 5.32 7.58 2.66
CA ALA A 30 5.55 8.95 3.12
C ALA A 30 5.22 10.00 2.04
N ASP A 31 5.66 9.78 0.80
CA ASP A 31 5.37 10.65 -0.34
C ASP A 31 3.87 10.64 -0.67
N GLY A 32 3.22 9.48 -0.62
CA GLY A 32 1.76 9.33 -0.79
C GLY A 32 0.97 10.08 0.28
N PHE A 33 1.43 10.04 1.53
CA PHE A 33 0.85 10.82 2.63
C PHE A 33 1.01 12.33 2.42
N ALA A 34 2.13 12.77 1.86
CA ALA A 34 2.37 14.17 1.51
C ALA A 34 1.49 14.64 0.34
N LEU A 35 1.27 13.80 -0.69
CA LEU A 35 0.38 14.11 -1.83
C LEU A 35 -1.09 14.21 -1.41
N ASN A 36 -1.54 13.33 -0.49
CA ASN A 36 -2.89 13.38 0.09
C ASN A 36 -3.12 14.63 0.96
N HIS A 37 -2.07 15.37 1.33
CA HIS A 37 -2.20 16.64 2.03
C HIS A 37 -2.59 17.81 1.10
N VAL A 38 -2.40 17.66 -0.21
CA VAL A 38 -2.64 18.71 -1.22
C VAL A 38 -4.02 18.57 -1.90
N SER A 39 -4.69 17.43 -1.77
CA SER A 39 -6.07 17.26 -2.23
C SER A 39 -7.05 17.92 -1.25
N TYR A 40 -7.37 19.18 -1.53
CA TYR A 40 -8.48 19.93 -0.94
C TYR A 40 -9.82 19.22 -1.20
N ILE A 41 -10.20 18.28 -0.34
CA ILE A 41 -11.59 17.86 -0.22
C ILE A 41 -11.92 17.84 1.28
N LYS A 42 -12.83 18.74 1.67
CA LYS A 42 -13.41 18.80 3.02
C LYS A 42 -14.21 17.53 3.31
N TYR A 43 -13.53 16.49 3.75
CA TYR A 43 -14.16 15.43 4.53
C TYR A 43 -13.22 15.12 5.69
N ASP A 44 -13.77 15.13 6.91
CA ASP A 44 -13.14 14.68 8.16
C ASP A 44 -12.88 13.15 8.14
N GLU A 45 -12.59 12.59 6.97
CA GLU A 45 -12.20 11.20 6.84
C GLU A 45 -10.73 11.04 7.22
N PRO A 46 -10.37 10.00 7.97
CA PRO A 46 -8.98 9.73 8.34
C PRO A 46 -8.13 9.63 7.06
N LYS A 47 -7.02 10.36 7.04
CA LYS A 47 -6.04 10.37 5.94
C LYS A 47 -5.62 8.93 5.65
N ARG A 48 -6.00 8.42 4.46
CA ARG A 48 -5.68 7.05 4.07
C ARG A 48 -4.23 6.94 3.61
N PRO A 49 -3.48 5.92 4.05
CA PRO A 49 -2.17 5.65 3.49
C PRO A 49 -2.32 5.09 2.06
N LEU A 50 -1.39 5.48 1.19
CA LEU A 50 -1.30 5.03 -0.21
C LEU A 50 -1.18 3.50 -0.27
N ILE A 51 -0.33 2.97 0.61
CA ILE A 51 -0.06 1.57 0.82
C ILE A 51 0.10 1.30 2.31
N ASP A 52 -0.12 0.07 2.75
CA ASP A 52 0.21 -0.40 4.10
C ASP A 52 0.99 -1.72 3.99
N ILE A 53 2.14 -1.81 4.66
CA ILE A 53 3.04 -2.97 4.57
C ILE A 53 2.52 -4.06 5.50
N TRP A 54 1.93 -5.09 4.92
CA TRP A 54 1.36 -6.22 5.66
C TRP A 54 2.40 -7.24 6.10
N ALA A 55 3.44 -7.46 5.27
CA ALA A 55 4.57 -8.32 5.63
C ALA A 55 5.86 -7.85 4.95
N GLU A 56 6.91 -7.67 5.76
CA GLU A 56 8.24 -7.34 5.27
C GLU A 56 8.98 -8.59 4.73
N PRO A 57 9.86 -8.41 3.72
CA PRO A 57 10.76 -9.46 3.30
C PRO A 57 11.76 -9.76 4.42
N ASN A 58 12.11 -11.04 4.58
CA ASN A 58 13.14 -11.48 5.53
C ASN A 58 14.02 -12.58 4.92
N ARG A 59 15.00 -13.06 5.70
CA ARG A 59 15.99 -14.07 5.24
C ARG A 59 15.35 -15.33 4.65
N TYR A 60 14.15 -15.70 5.08
CA TYR A 60 13.43 -16.90 4.62
C TYR A 60 12.32 -16.58 3.60
N ARG A 61 11.81 -15.35 3.59
CA ARG A 61 10.71 -14.90 2.71
C ARG A 61 11.15 -13.67 1.94
N LYS A 62 11.54 -13.85 0.68
CA LYS A 62 11.99 -12.76 -0.20
C LYS A 62 10.84 -12.03 -0.91
N HIS A 63 9.69 -11.92 -0.26
CA HIS A 63 8.53 -11.20 -0.79
C HIS A 63 8.01 -10.22 0.24
N ALA A 64 7.47 -9.10 -0.23
CA ALA A 64 6.68 -8.19 0.56
C ALA A 64 5.20 -8.42 0.25
N ASP A 65 4.36 -8.31 1.28
CA ASP A 65 2.92 -8.23 1.14
C ASP A 65 2.48 -6.80 1.47
N VAL A 66 1.74 -6.16 0.58
CA VAL A 66 1.35 -4.76 0.67
C VAL A 66 -0.14 -4.62 0.37
N LEU A 67 -0.86 -3.97 1.28
CA LEU A 67 -2.22 -3.52 1.04
C LEU A 67 -2.20 -2.23 0.24
N VAL A 68 -3.03 -2.15 -0.79
CA VAL A 68 -3.12 -0.97 -1.66
C VAL A 68 -4.58 -0.57 -1.78
N ALA A 69 -4.86 0.72 -1.58
CA ALA A 69 -6.20 1.25 -1.76
C ALA A 69 -6.59 1.21 -3.25
N PRO A 70 -7.87 1.00 -3.58
CA PRO A 70 -8.29 0.78 -4.95
C PRO A 70 -8.03 2.01 -5.84
N GLU A 71 -8.17 3.21 -5.30
CA GLU A 71 -7.84 4.48 -5.98
C GLU A 71 -6.36 4.62 -6.40
N PHE A 72 -5.48 3.81 -5.81
CA PHE A 72 -4.03 3.89 -6.03
C PHE A 72 -3.43 2.65 -6.68
N LEU A 73 -4.22 1.61 -6.92
CA LEU A 73 -3.73 0.30 -7.39
C LEU A 73 -2.96 0.42 -8.70
N ASP A 74 -3.52 1.08 -9.71
CA ASP A 74 -2.88 1.22 -11.02
C ASP A 74 -1.58 2.03 -10.94
N THR A 75 -1.59 3.14 -10.20
CA THR A 75 -0.40 3.97 -9.96
C THR A 75 0.70 3.18 -9.27
N PHE A 76 0.34 2.37 -8.27
CA PHE A 76 1.29 1.54 -7.54
C PHE A 76 1.87 0.42 -8.43
N LEU A 77 1.07 -0.21 -9.29
CA LEU A 77 1.56 -1.20 -10.27
C LEU A 77 2.54 -0.59 -11.27
N VAL A 78 2.29 0.64 -11.74
CA VAL A 78 3.24 1.38 -12.60
C VAL A 78 4.54 1.69 -11.86
N LEU A 79 4.45 2.07 -10.58
CA LEU A 79 5.62 2.33 -9.74
C LEU A 79 6.46 1.07 -9.54
N LEU A 80 5.83 -0.07 -9.23
CA LEU A 80 6.49 -1.37 -9.11
C LEU A 80 7.26 -1.71 -10.40
N LYS A 81 6.62 -1.55 -11.55
CA LYS A 81 7.25 -1.78 -12.85
C LYS A 81 8.47 -0.88 -13.09
N ARG A 82 8.39 0.40 -12.71
CA ARG A 82 9.53 1.35 -12.80
C ARG A 82 10.69 0.96 -11.86
N HIS A 83 10.38 0.38 -10.71
CA HIS A 83 11.35 -0.17 -9.76
C HIS A 83 11.90 -1.55 -10.17
N GLY A 84 11.56 -2.06 -11.36
CA GLY A 84 12.02 -3.36 -11.85
C GLY A 84 11.24 -4.55 -11.29
N VAL A 85 10.19 -4.31 -10.52
CA VAL A 85 9.29 -5.35 -10.00
C VAL A 85 8.22 -5.62 -11.05
N SER A 86 8.36 -6.74 -11.76
CA SER A 86 7.44 -7.15 -12.83
C SER A 86 6.53 -8.31 -12.46
N ASP A 87 6.96 -9.15 -11.51
CA ASP A 87 6.14 -10.24 -10.97
C ASP A 87 5.40 -9.77 -9.72
N VAL A 88 4.13 -9.45 -9.90
CA VAL A 88 3.23 -8.98 -8.85
C VAL A 88 2.00 -9.89 -8.83
N GLN A 89 1.73 -10.48 -7.68
CA GLN A 89 0.59 -11.36 -7.45
C GLN A 89 -0.45 -10.63 -6.61
N ILE A 90 -1.68 -10.57 -7.10
CA ILE A 90 -2.81 -10.12 -6.29
C ILE A 90 -3.29 -11.32 -5.47
N ILE A 91 -2.93 -11.36 -4.19
CA ILE A 91 -3.26 -12.46 -3.28
C ILE A 91 -4.74 -12.45 -2.92
N LYS A 92 -5.30 -11.26 -2.71
CA LYS A 92 -6.71 -11.08 -2.38
C LYS A 92 -7.17 -9.68 -2.78
N LYS A 93 -8.42 -9.57 -3.20
CA LYS A 93 -9.09 -8.31 -3.54
C LYS A 93 -10.21 -8.04 -2.52
N ASP A 94 -10.56 -6.77 -2.41
CA ASP A 94 -11.70 -6.28 -1.62
C ASP A 94 -11.70 -6.78 -0.17
N ILE A 95 -10.55 -6.63 0.50
CA ILE A 95 -10.38 -6.87 1.94
C ILE A 95 -10.93 -5.68 2.73
#